data_AF-A0A2F0AGF1-F1
#
_entry.id   AF-A0A2F0AGF1-F1
#
_cell.length_a   1.000
_cell.length_b   1.000
_cell.length_c   1.000
_cell.angle_alpha   90.00
_cell.angle_beta   90.00
_cell.angle_gamma   90.00
#
_symmetry.space_group_name_H-M   'P 1'
#
loop_
_entity.id
_entity.type
_entity.pdbx_description
1 polymer ?
#
loop_
_entity_poly.entity_id
_entity_poly.type
_entity_poly.pdbx_seq_one_letter_code
_entity_poly.pdbx_strand_id
1 'polypeptide(L)'
;DIVYQTIHFNSDMTDLINDNNLYYYKCKIYLCNQILGYNDYGILFAKEYRYKDLILKKKSVVGRFLFNDDMRDKILHALAWLDNLERFYDEWLIYPKPTITELYPNMNIKTGPWIREKKRLAEEIKEITLVWNISYHKRCLLHDKGIYTWSDPMLLNNIYPYEVHTGERHRIQEKMIHMNRQTELKISPRRIKNLEFINHIKDKKNSIVLDFESVINIEERTSYFNDSVRDEIPKICIIGCINLKNNIFKDFTIRYLTLDEEEKIIKYWLQYLKRVVGNDIKIYHWSSAERVYIDYMRSQYPHLDYPNFTFVDLLSYFKMEPITIQGCFGYGLKEIVKMLYNHELIKNKWIDDTDGLGAMIEVIQKSKDALTKKIPIKRYTEIKKIIYYNYMDCKVLVDILEMLENMI
;
A
#
# COMPACT_ATOMS: atom_id res chain seq x y z
N ASP A 1 -28.48 4.66 6.12
CA ASP A 1 -27.72 3.39 6.00
C ASP A 1 -26.67 3.32 7.12
N ILE A 2 -26.08 2.16 7.38
CA ILE A 2 -24.96 2.00 8.31
C ILE A 2 -23.74 1.58 7.49
N VAL A 3 -22.66 2.36 7.54
CA VAL A 3 -21.46 2.16 6.71
C VAL A 3 -20.22 1.93 7.56
N TYR A 4 -19.48 0.86 7.26
CA TYR A 4 -18.28 0.47 7.98
C TYR A 4 -17.03 1.14 7.41
N GLN A 5 -17.00 2.46 7.44
CA GLN A 5 -15.88 3.28 6.96
C GLN A 5 -15.78 4.58 7.76
N THR A 6 -14.58 5.16 7.80
CA THR A 6 -14.38 6.54 8.24
C THR A 6 -14.93 7.47 7.16
N ILE A 7 -15.70 8.48 7.57
CA ILE A 7 -16.21 9.51 6.67
C ILE A 7 -15.65 10.86 7.06
N HIS A 8 -15.37 11.69 6.05
CA HIS A 8 -14.85 13.04 6.24
C HIS A 8 -15.92 14.06 5.89
N PHE A 9 -16.12 15.04 6.74
CA PHE A 9 -16.94 16.21 6.43
C PHE A 9 -16.17 17.17 5.51
N ASN A 10 -16.91 17.88 4.67
CA ASN A 10 -16.40 19.05 3.97
C ASN A 10 -16.05 20.20 4.94
N SER A 11 -15.43 21.25 4.43
CA SER A 11 -14.89 22.36 5.24
C SER A 11 -15.92 23.09 6.11
N ASP A 12 -17.18 23.07 5.72
CA ASP A 12 -18.33 23.72 6.35
C ASP A 12 -19.25 22.73 7.09
N MET A 13 -18.89 21.43 7.12
CA MET A 13 -19.65 20.36 7.78
C MET A 13 -21.11 20.19 7.30
N THR A 14 -21.40 20.62 6.07
CA THR A 14 -22.73 20.54 5.45
C THR A 14 -22.91 19.26 4.63
N ASP A 15 -21.83 18.64 4.19
CA ASP A 15 -21.82 17.42 3.39
C ASP A 15 -20.60 16.54 3.74
N LEU A 16 -20.63 15.31 3.23
CA LEU A 16 -19.59 14.31 3.37
C LEU A 16 -18.75 14.27 2.09
N ILE A 17 -17.43 14.31 2.23
CA ILE A 17 -16.50 14.14 1.12
C ILE A 17 -16.63 12.70 0.59
N ASN A 18 -16.85 12.57 -0.71
CA ASN A 18 -16.95 11.27 -1.36
C ASN A 18 -15.58 10.57 -1.35
N ASP A 19 -15.50 9.43 -0.67
CA ASP A 19 -14.34 8.54 -0.69
C ASP A 19 -14.78 7.07 -0.78
N ASN A 20 -14.02 6.27 -1.52
CA ASN A 20 -14.28 4.86 -1.78
C ASN A 20 -15.72 4.60 -2.26
N ASN A 21 -16.50 3.85 -1.48
CA ASN A 21 -17.86 3.48 -1.79
C ASN A 21 -18.92 4.45 -1.23
N LEU A 22 -18.51 5.52 -0.53
CA LEU A 22 -19.45 6.42 0.16
C LEU A 22 -20.49 6.97 -0.80
N TYR A 23 -20.04 7.39 -1.98
CA TYR A 23 -20.91 7.96 -2.99
C TYR A 23 -21.99 6.97 -3.46
N TYR A 24 -21.67 5.69 -3.59
CA TYR A 24 -22.65 4.66 -3.93
C TYR A 24 -23.64 4.38 -2.79
N TYR A 25 -23.20 4.46 -1.53
CA TYR A 25 -24.12 4.44 -0.38
C TYR A 25 -25.05 5.66 -0.38
N LYS A 26 -24.55 6.85 -0.74
CA LYS A 26 -25.39 8.04 -0.91
C LYS A 26 -26.46 7.83 -2.00
N CYS A 27 -26.07 7.30 -3.16
CA CYS A 27 -26.99 6.96 -4.25
C CYS A 27 -28.05 5.93 -3.83
N LYS A 28 -27.66 4.88 -3.08
CA LYS A 28 -28.60 3.90 -2.54
C LYS A 28 -29.64 4.55 -1.62
N ILE A 29 -29.20 5.42 -0.70
CA ILE A 29 -30.11 6.15 0.20
C ILE A 29 -31.03 7.08 -0.59
N TYR A 30 -30.50 7.78 -1.59
CA TYR A 30 -31.30 8.62 -2.50
C TYR A 30 -32.41 7.81 -3.17
N LEU A 31 -32.08 6.66 -3.77
CA LEU A 31 -33.04 5.78 -4.43
C LEU A 31 -34.11 5.28 -3.45
N CYS A 32 -33.72 4.82 -2.25
CA CYS A 32 -34.68 4.42 -1.22
C CYS A 32 -35.59 5.60 -0.82
N ASN A 33 -35.05 6.80 -0.70
CA ASN A 33 -35.83 7.98 -0.36
C ASN A 33 -36.79 8.40 -1.47
N GLN A 34 -36.45 8.20 -2.75
CA GLN A 34 -37.39 8.44 -3.86
C GLN A 34 -38.65 7.57 -3.77
N ILE A 35 -38.53 6.37 -3.20
CA ILE A 35 -39.67 5.46 -2.96
C ILE A 35 -40.49 5.93 -1.75
N LEU A 36 -39.82 6.40 -0.70
CA LEU A 36 -40.46 6.71 0.58
C LEU A 36 -41.00 8.15 0.69
N GLY A 37 -40.41 9.11 -0.04
CA GLY A 37 -40.88 10.50 -0.13
C GLY A 37 -40.66 11.38 1.10
N TYR A 38 -39.70 11.07 1.97
CA TYR A 38 -39.61 11.71 3.29
C TYR A 38 -38.81 13.03 3.33
N ASN A 39 -37.65 13.12 2.68
CA ASN A 39 -36.73 14.26 2.83
C ASN A 39 -35.95 14.58 1.55
N ASP A 40 -35.29 15.74 1.50
CA ASP A 40 -34.34 16.16 0.46
C ASP A 40 -32.86 15.86 0.84
N TYR A 41 -32.64 15.11 1.92
CA TYR A 41 -31.33 14.74 2.42
C TYR A 41 -31.28 13.28 2.87
N GLY A 42 -30.07 12.72 2.86
CA GLY A 42 -29.76 11.39 3.36
C GLY A 42 -29.10 11.43 4.73
N ILE A 43 -29.34 10.36 5.50
CA ILE A 43 -28.66 10.11 6.77
C ILE A 43 -27.95 8.76 6.71
N LEU A 44 -26.68 8.74 7.11
CA LEU A 44 -25.92 7.53 7.33
C LEU A 44 -25.19 7.56 8.68
N PHE A 45 -25.04 6.37 9.26
CA PHE A 45 -24.22 6.13 10.45
C PHE A 45 -22.89 5.53 10.00
N ALA A 46 -21.79 6.23 10.27
CA ALA A 46 -20.46 5.77 9.92
C ALA A 46 -19.71 5.16 11.12
N LYS A 47 -18.66 4.39 10.83
CA LYS A 47 -17.72 3.90 11.85
C LYS A 47 -17.07 5.07 12.59
N GLU A 48 -16.63 6.08 11.87
CA GLU A 48 -15.91 7.24 12.41
C GLU A 48 -16.22 8.48 11.59
N TYR A 49 -16.26 9.64 12.26
CA TYR A 49 -16.49 10.94 11.65
C TYR A 49 -15.24 11.79 11.81
N ARG A 50 -14.74 12.36 10.71
CA ARG A 50 -13.59 13.27 10.73
C ARG A 50 -13.93 14.63 10.16
N TYR A 51 -13.30 15.65 10.71
CA TYR A 51 -13.30 17.00 10.16
C TYR A 51 -11.86 17.52 10.18
N LYS A 52 -11.28 17.73 9.00
CA LYS A 52 -9.83 17.94 8.84
C LYS A 52 -9.09 16.77 9.54
N ASP A 53 -8.16 17.07 10.44
CA ASP A 53 -7.39 16.07 11.18
C ASP A 53 -8.06 15.62 12.50
N LEU A 54 -9.24 16.15 12.82
CA LEU A 54 -9.94 15.87 14.07
C LEU A 54 -10.95 14.73 13.92
N ILE A 55 -10.96 13.82 14.90
CA ILE A 55 -12.01 12.81 15.06
C ILE A 55 -13.16 13.42 15.88
N LEU A 56 -14.38 13.34 15.36
CA LEU A 56 -15.58 13.88 15.99
C LEU A 56 -16.25 12.84 16.90
N LYS A 57 -16.89 13.31 17.98
CA LYS A 57 -17.67 12.46 18.89
C LYS A 57 -18.94 11.96 18.20
N LYS A 58 -19.17 10.64 18.21
CA LYS A 58 -20.29 9.99 17.51
C LYS A 58 -21.63 10.38 18.09
N LYS A 59 -21.72 10.62 19.40
CA LYS A 59 -22.96 11.09 20.03
C LYS A 59 -23.40 12.48 19.58
N SER A 60 -22.49 13.31 19.07
CA SER A 60 -22.79 14.68 18.67
C SER A 60 -22.97 14.87 17.16
N VAL A 61 -22.72 13.84 16.35
CA VAL A 61 -22.64 13.97 14.89
C VAL A 61 -23.25 12.76 14.20
N VAL A 62 -23.99 13.02 13.12
CA VAL A 62 -24.47 12.00 12.18
C VAL A 62 -24.08 12.41 10.76
N GLY A 63 -23.83 11.42 9.89
CA GLY A 63 -23.48 11.68 8.50
C GLY A 63 -24.71 12.13 7.72
N ARG A 64 -24.93 13.44 7.66
CA ARG A 64 -25.95 14.06 6.83
C ARG A 64 -25.35 14.55 5.52
N PHE A 65 -26.07 14.38 4.42
CA PHE A 65 -25.69 14.89 3.10
C PHE A 65 -26.94 15.25 2.29
N LEU A 66 -26.80 16.19 1.37
CA LEU A 66 -27.89 16.60 0.49
C LEU A 66 -27.98 15.69 -0.73
N PHE A 67 -29.19 15.51 -1.22
CA PHE A 67 -29.41 14.87 -2.51
C PHE A 67 -29.16 15.88 -3.64
N ASN A 68 -28.62 15.40 -4.76
CA ASN A 68 -28.35 16.22 -5.93
C ASN A 68 -28.65 15.45 -7.23
N ASP A 69 -28.71 16.18 -8.35
CA ASP A 69 -29.03 15.58 -9.65
C ASP A 69 -27.92 14.63 -10.14
N ASP A 70 -26.66 14.86 -9.75
CA ASP A 70 -25.54 13.96 -10.05
C ASP A 70 -25.77 12.52 -9.53
N MET A 71 -26.36 12.36 -8.33
CA MET A 71 -26.75 11.04 -7.81
C MET A 71 -27.84 10.38 -8.67
N ARG A 72 -28.82 11.17 -9.15
CA ARG A 72 -29.87 10.68 -10.04
C ARG A 72 -29.27 10.22 -11.37
N ASP A 73 -28.43 11.05 -11.96
CA ASP A 73 -27.76 10.74 -13.23
C ASP A 73 -26.89 9.49 -13.09
N LYS A 74 -26.19 9.33 -11.96
CA LYS A 74 -25.41 8.12 -11.72
C LYS A 74 -26.27 6.85 -11.66
N ILE A 75 -27.43 6.91 -11.01
CA ILE A 75 -28.36 5.78 -10.94
C ILE A 75 -28.91 5.46 -12.34
N LEU A 76 -29.33 6.48 -13.10
CA LEU A 76 -29.81 6.29 -14.48
C LEU A 76 -28.74 5.68 -15.38
N HIS A 77 -27.50 6.15 -15.30
CA HIS A 77 -26.37 5.56 -16.02
C HIS A 77 -26.11 4.11 -15.60
N ALA A 78 -26.24 3.78 -14.31
CA ALA A 78 -26.08 2.40 -13.83
C ALA A 78 -27.19 1.47 -14.34
N LEU A 79 -28.44 1.94 -14.40
CA LEU A 79 -29.56 1.20 -14.98
C LEU A 79 -29.37 1.00 -16.49
N ALA A 80 -29.01 2.06 -17.21
CA ALA A 80 -28.68 1.96 -18.63
C ALA A 80 -27.51 1.00 -18.90
N TRP A 81 -26.52 0.95 -18.00
CA TRP A 81 -25.43 -0.02 -18.10
C TRP A 81 -25.93 -1.47 -17.94
N LEU A 82 -26.85 -1.74 -17.02
CA LEU A 82 -27.47 -3.07 -16.87
C LEU A 82 -28.28 -3.46 -18.11
N ASP A 83 -29.08 -2.54 -18.65
CA ASP A 83 -29.83 -2.77 -19.88
C ASP A 83 -28.90 -3.07 -21.06
N ASN A 84 -27.79 -2.34 -21.17
CA ASN A 84 -26.79 -2.57 -22.21
C ASN A 84 -26.07 -3.90 -22.03
N LEU A 85 -25.74 -4.28 -20.78
CA LEU A 85 -25.14 -5.57 -20.48
C LEU A 85 -26.09 -6.70 -20.89
N GLU A 86 -27.37 -6.63 -20.54
CA GLU A 86 -28.34 -7.68 -20.90
C GLU A 86 -28.49 -7.82 -22.42
N ARG A 87 -28.44 -6.70 -23.16
CA ARG A 87 -28.69 -6.67 -24.61
C ARG A 87 -27.48 -6.95 -25.49
N PHE A 88 -26.28 -6.55 -25.05
CA PHE A 88 -25.09 -6.47 -25.92
C PHE A 88 -23.86 -7.19 -25.34
N TYR A 89 -23.98 -7.97 -24.25
CA TYR A 89 -22.82 -8.62 -23.62
C TYR A 89 -22.02 -9.52 -24.58
N ASP A 90 -22.67 -10.12 -25.57
CA ASP A 90 -22.07 -11.01 -26.56
C ASP A 90 -21.29 -10.25 -27.66
N GLU A 91 -21.59 -8.98 -27.87
CA GLU A 91 -20.83 -8.07 -28.75
C GLU A 91 -19.63 -7.41 -28.04
N TRP A 92 -19.56 -7.52 -26.71
CA TRP A 92 -18.51 -6.91 -25.91
C TRP A 92 -17.23 -7.74 -25.90
N LEU A 93 -16.34 -7.42 -26.83
CA LEU A 93 -15.06 -8.09 -26.96
C LEU A 93 -14.00 -7.38 -26.13
N ILE A 94 -13.14 -8.17 -25.49
CA ILE A 94 -11.90 -7.70 -24.85
C ILE A 94 -10.68 -7.81 -25.78
N TYR A 95 -10.84 -8.50 -26.92
CA TYR A 95 -9.79 -8.75 -27.90
C TYR A 95 -10.14 -8.25 -29.31
N PRO A 96 -9.16 -7.73 -30.08
CA PRO A 96 -7.77 -7.45 -29.68
C PRO A 96 -7.63 -6.24 -28.73
N LYS A 97 -8.73 -5.50 -28.53
CA LYS A 97 -8.87 -4.43 -27.54
C LYS A 97 -10.31 -4.42 -27.01
N PRO A 98 -10.56 -3.87 -25.82
CA PRO A 98 -11.91 -3.72 -25.32
C PRO A 98 -12.76 -2.80 -26.22
N THR A 99 -13.97 -3.24 -26.56
CA THR A 99 -14.92 -2.50 -27.41
C THR A 99 -15.61 -1.36 -26.66
N ILE A 100 -15.70 -1.45 -25.33
CA ILE A 100 -16.28 -0.42 -24.46
C ILE A 100 -15.29 0.02 -23.37
N THR A 101 -15.45 1.25 -22.91
CA THR A 101 -14.53 1.89 -21.94
C THR A 101 -14.47 1.17 -20.60
N GLU A 102 -15.59 0.60 -20.16
CA GLU A 102 -15.77 -0.11 -18.90
C GLU A 102 -14.99 -1.42 -18.83
N LEU A 103 -14.69 -2.02 -19.98
CA LEU A 103 -13.90 -3.25 -20.07
C LEU A 103 -12.38 -3.00 -20.08
N TYR A 104 -11.93 -1.74 -20.17
CA TYR A 104 -10.52 -1.44 -19.99
C TYR A 104 -10.10 -1.61 -18.53
N PRO A 105 -9.08 -2.43 -18.25
CA PRO A 105 -8.67 -2.73 -16.89
C PRO A 105 -8.11 -1.48 -16.18
N ASN A 106 -8.59 -1.19 -14.98
CA ASN A 106 -8.03 -0.14 -14.12
C ASN A 106 -7.08 -0.73 -13.06
N MET A 107 -5.78 -0.74 -13.32
CA MET A 107 -4.75 -1.32 -12.46
C MET A 107 -4.48 -0.56 -11.17
N ASN A 108 -5.10 0.62 -10.97
CA ASN A 108 -5.12 1.27 -9.65
C ASN A 108 -5.98 0.46 -8.64
N ILE A 109 -6.91 -0.39 -9.09
CA ILE A 109 -7.76 -1.21 -8.24
C ILE A 109 -7.25 -2.66 -8.22
N LYS A 110 -6.75 -3.08 -7.06
CA LYS A 110 -6.10 -4.39 -6.81
C LYS A 110 -6.97 -5.34 -5.99
N THR A 111 -8.29 -5.25 -6.16
CA THR A 111 -9.27 -6.08 -5.44
C THR A 111 -10.20 -6.81 -6.41
N GLY A 112 -10.84 -7.87 -5.93
CA GLY A 112 -11.87 -8.61 -6.65
C GLY A 112 -11.40 -9.94 -7.28
N PRO A 113 -12.35 -10.78 -7.70
CA PRO A 113 -12.08 -12.16 -8.15
C PRO A 113 -11.35 -12.22 -9.50
N TRP A 114 -11.47 -11.19 -10.33
CA TRP A 114 -10.90 -11.15 -11.68
C TRP A 114 -9.51 -10.52 -11.75
N ILE A 115 -8.81 -10.32 -10.63
CA ILE A 115 -7.54 -9.58 -10.60
C ILE A 115 -6.47 -10.16 -11.54
N ARG A 116 -6.38 -11.49 -11.62
CA ARG A 116 -5.43 -12.19 -12.49
C ARG A 116 -5.73 -11.93 -13.96
N GLU A 117 -6.99 -12.04 -14.34
CA GLU A 117 -7.44 -11.86 -15.72
C GLU A 117 -7.35 -10.39 -16.15
N LYS A 118 -7.77 -9.48 -15.26
CA LYS A 118 -7.61 -8.04 -15.42
C LYS A 118 -6.15 -7.65 -15.67
N LYS A 119 -5.22 -8.22 -14.88
CA LYS A 119 -3.78 -7.98 -15.04
C LYS A 119 -3.27 -8.52 -16.37
N ARG A 120 -3.68 -9.73 -16.75
CA ARG A 120 -3.32 -10.35 -18.03
C ARG A 120 -3.76 -9.47 -19.21
N LEU A 121 -5.03 -9.04 -19.23
CA LEU A 121 -5.56 -8.14 -20.25
C LEU A 121 -4.80 -6.81 -20.27
N ALA A 122 -4.53 -6.22 -19.10
CA ALA A 122 -3.80 -4.95 -19.01
C ALA A 122 -2.40 -5.04 -19.62
N GLU A 123 -1.66 -6.12 -19.32
CA GLU A 123 -0.33 -6.37 -19.88
C GLU A 123 -0.39 -6.56 -21.40
N GLU A 124 -1.39 -7.29 -21.90
CA GLU A 124 -1.57 -7.59 -23.31
C GLU A 124 -1.91 -6.35 -24.15
N ILE A 125 -2.87 -5.54 -23.70
CA ILE A 125 -3.26 -4.30 -24.41
C ILE A 125 -2.36 -3.11 -24.08
N LYS A 126 -1.34 -3.31 -23.23
CA LYS A 126 -0.44 -2.25 -22.73
C LYS A 126 -1.21 -1.10 -22.08
N GLU A 127 -2.13 -1.44 -21.19
CA GLU A 127 -3.06 -0.50 -20.58
C GLU A 127 -2.34 0.55 -19.73
N ILE A 128 -2.74 1.80 -19.88
CA ILE A 128 -2.06 3.00 -19.36
C ILE A 128 -1.88 2.99 -17.84
N THR A 129 -2.87 2.55 -17.07
CA THR A 129 -2.82 2.54 -15.60
C THR A 129 -1.86 1.51 -15.01
N LEU A 130 -1.22 0.66 -15.82
CA LEU A 130 -0.05 -0.11 -15.39
C LEU A 130 1.07 0.81 -14.92
N VAL A 131 1.32 1.89 -15.67
CA VAL A 131 2.44 2.81 -15.42
C VAL A 131 2.25 3.53 -14.08
N TRP A 132 3.31 3.51 -13.27
CA TRP A 132 3.33 4.14 -11.97
C TRP A 132 2.79 5.57 -12.02
N ASN A 133 1.86 5.86 -11.10
CA ASN A 133 1.33 7.21 -10.87
C ASN A 133 0.53 7.81 -12.05
N ILE A 134 -0.08 6.94 -12.87
CA ILE A 134 -1.20 7.33 -13.74
C ILE A 134 -2.50 6.86 -13.09
N SER A 135 -3.42 7.81 -12.85
CA SER A 135 -4.73 7.52 -12.26
C SER A 135 -5.77 7.17 -13.33
N TYR A 136 -6.83 6.49 -12.93
CA TYR A 136 -8.03 6.25 -13.75
C TYR A 136 -8.52 7.52 -14.48
N HIS A 137 -8.62 8.65 -13.76
CA HIS A 137 -9.09 9.91 -14.36
C HIS A 137 -8.17 10.40 -15.47
N LYS A 138 -6.84 10.38 -15.26
CA LYS A 138 -5.88 10.73 -16.31
C LYS A 138 -5.99 9.79 -17.51
N ARG A 139 -6.21 8.49 -17.26
CA ARG A 139 -6.44 7.50 -18.30
C ARG A 139 -7.67 7.82 -19.14
N CYS A 140 -8.80 8.20 -18.53
CA CYS A 140 -9.99 8.59 -19.29
C CYS A 140 -9.72 9.80 -20.21
N LEU A 141 -9.07 10.84 -19.70
CA LEU A 141 -8.69 12.00 -20.51
C LEU A 141 -7.76 11.65 -21.69
N LEU A 142 -6.93 10.61 -21.55
CA LEU A 142 -6.08 10.11 -22.62
C LEU A 142 -6.88 9.33 -23.66
N HIS A 143 -7.83 8.50 -23.22
CA HIS A 143 -8.74 7.78 -24.11
C HIS A 143 -9.58 8.75 -24.96
N ASP A 144 -10.06 9.85 -24.38
CA ASP A 144 -10.82 10.89 -25.10
C ASP A 144 -9.98 11.56 -26.21
N LYS A 145 -8.64 11.52 -26.07
CA LYS A 145 -7.68 12.00 -27.08
C LYS A 145 -7.20 10.89 -28.03
N GLY A 146 -7.77 9.69 -27.95
CA GLY A 146 -7.40 8.55 -28.80
C GLY A 146 -6.15 7.79 -28.35
N ILE A 147 -5.63 8.05 -27.14
CA ILE A 147 -4.43 7.41 -26.60
C ILE A 147 -4.86 6.30 -25.62
N TYR A 148 -4.62 5.04 -26.00
CA TYR A 148 -5.11 3.87 -25.25
C TYR A 148 -4.01 3.00 -24.66
N THR A 149 -2.74 3.23 -25.01
CA THR A 149 -1.62 2.37 -24.56
C THR A 149 -0.49 3.17 -23.95
N TRP A 150 0.21 2.60 -22.98
CA TRP A 150 1.42 3.25 -22.42
C TRP A 150 2.58 3.29 -23.43
N SER A 151 2.54 2.46 -24.47
CA SER A 151 3.53 2.46 -25.55
C SER A 151 3.31 3.57 -26.59
N ASP A 152 2.22 4.33 -26.49
CA ASP A 152 1.94 5.45 -27.38
C ASP A 152 3.01 6.57 -27.21
N PRO A 153 3.66 7.06 -28.28
CA PRO A 153 4.62 8.17 -28.20
C PRO A 153 4.01 9.47 -27.66
N MET A 154 2.71 9.70 -27.85
CA MET A 154 2.01 10.92 -27.43
C MET A 154 1.56 10.89 -25.97
N LEU A 155 1.71 9.75 -25.27
CA LEU A 155 1.23 9.57 -23.90
C LEU A 155 1.76 10.65 -22.95
N LEU A 156 3.08 10.79 -22.82
CA LEU A 156 3.69 11.67 -21.83
C LEU A 156 3.40 13.15 -22.12
N ASN A 157 3.40 13.54 -23.41
CA ASN A 157 3.03 14.87 -23.87
C ASN A 157 1.58 15.25 -23.55
N ASN A 158 0.72 14.26 -23.34
CA ASN A 158 -0.70 14.47 -23.02
C ASN A 158 -1.04 14.30 -21.53
N ILE A 159 -0.14 13.68 -20.74
CA ILE A 159 -0.26 13.62 -19.28
C ILE A 159 0.18 14.94 -18.64
N TYR A 160 1.23 15.55 -19.19
CA TYR A 160 1.83 16.77 -18.69
C TYR A 160 1.77 17.84 -19.79
N PRO A 161 1.08 18.97 -19.56
CA PRO A 161 1.17 20.12 -20.47
C PRO A 161 2.62 20.61 -20.58
N TYR A 162 2.94 21.33 -21.65
CA TYR A 162 4.31 21.77 -22.00
C TYR A 162 5.13 22.40 -20.85
N GLU A 163 4.47 23.02 -19.87
CA GLU A 163 5.10 23.68 -18.72
C GLU A 163 5.57 22.71 -17.61
N VAL A 164 5.16 21.43 -17.64
CA VAL A 164 5.34 20.45 -16.54
C VAL A 164 6.29 19.28 -16.91
N HIS A 165 6.90 19.29 -18.11
CA HIS A 165 7.83 18.24 -18.56
C HIS A 165 9.11 18.08 -17.73
N THR A 166 9.36 18.97 -16.78
CA THR A 166 10.57 19.00 -15.95
C THR A 166 10.40 18.35 -14.57
N GLY A 167 9.20 17.86 -14.22
CA GLY A 167 8.95 17.25 -12.91
C GLY A 167 9.58 15.86 -12.75
N GLU A 168 10.01 15.51 -11.52
CA GLU A 168 10.58 14.19 -11.19
C GLU A 168 9.67 13.02 -11.62
N ARG A 169 8.35 13.20 -11.49
CA ARG A 169 7.36 12.19 -11.89
C ARG A 169 7.41 11.89 -13.40
N HIS A 170 7.51 12.93 -14.22
CA HIS A 170 7.62 12.78 -15.68
C HIS A 170 8.88 11.98 -16.02
N ARG A 171 10.03 12.36 -15.45
CA ARG A 171 11.30 11.66 -15.66
C ARG A 171 11.23 10.18 -15.27
N ILE A 172 10.60 9.86 -14.14
CA ILE A 172 10.43 8.46 -13.69
C ILE A 172 9.57 7.67 -14.68
N GLN A 173 8.41 8.21 -15.08
CA GLN A 173 7.49 7.55 -16.01
C GLN A 173 8.12 7.38 -17.40
N GLU A 174 8.85 8.39 -17.87
CA GLU A 174 9.60 8.33 -19.13
C GLU A 174 10.63 7.20 -19.11
N LYS A 175 11.49 7.13 -18.09
CA LYS A 175 12.48 6.04 -17.97
C LYS A 175 11.80 4.67 -17.89
N MET A 176 10.71 4.56 -17.14
CA MET A 176 9.94 3.32 -17.01
C MET A 176 9.33 2.88 -18.33
N ILE A 177 8.73 3.79 -19.10
CA ILE A 177 8.15 3.49 -20.42
C ILE A 177 9.24 3.08 -21.39
N HIS A 178 10.36 3.83 -21.48
CA HIS A 178 11.47 3.45 -22.36
C HIS A 178 12.05 2.09 -22.00
N MET A 179 12.22 1.80 -20.70
CA MET A 179 12.72 0.52 -20.21
C MET A 179 11.82 -0.65 -20.65
N ASN A 180 10.50 -0.44 -20.71
CA ASN A 180 9.53 -1.46 -21.09
C ASN A 180 9.23 -1.53 -22.60
N ARG A 181 9.72 -0.58 -23.41
CA ARG A 181 9.63 -0.64 -24.88
C ARG A 181 10.72 -1.49 -25.53
N GLN A 182 11.75 -1.84 -24.78
CA GLN A 182 12.93 -2.56 -25.26
C GLN A 182 13.08 -3.92 -24.55
N THR A 183 13.90 -4.82 -25.11
CA THR A 183 14.05 -6.20 -24.60
C THR A 183 15.47 -6.60 -24.22
N GLU A 184 16.45 -5.73 -24.38
CA GLU A 184 17.87 -6.05 -24.20
C GLU A 184 18.37 -5.76 -22.78
N LEU A 185 18.03 -4.57 -22.27
CA LEU A 185 18.36 -4.16 -20.92
C LEU A 185 17.38 -4.79 -19.93
N LYS A 186 17.89 -5.36 -18.85
CA LYS A 186 17.11 -5.88 -17.72
C LYS A 186 16.85 -4.81 -16.66
N ILE A 187 17.80 -3.90 -16.46
CA ILE A 187 17.75 -2.81 -15.48
C ILE A 187 18.42 -1.54 -16.03
N SER A 188 17.94 -0.38 -15.61
CA SER A 188 18.49 0.93 -15.92
C SER A 188 18.34 1.87 -14.71
N PRO A 189 19.28 2.80 -14.45
CA PRO A 189 20.56 2.96 -15.14
C PRO A 189 21.52 1.80 -14.83
N ARG A 190 22.53 1.57 -15.68
CA ARG A 190 23.59 0.58 -15.39
C ARG A 190 24.53 1.01 -14.27
N ARG A 191 24.65 2.32 -14.06
CA ARG A 191 25.45 2.92 -12.99
C ARG A 191 24.66 4.02 -12.28
N ILE A 192 24.68 4.00 -10.96
CA ILE A 192 24.08 5.01 -10.10
C ILE A 192 24.93 6.28 -10.17
N LYS A 193 24.29 7.45 -10.21
CA LYS A 193 24.98 8.75 -10.24
C LYS A 193 24.79 9.55 -8.95
N ASN A 194 23.73 9.31 -8.19
CA ASN A 194 23.49 9.98 -6.93
C ASN A 194 24.61 9.66 -5.91
N LEU A 195 25.44 10.67 -5.58
CA LEU A 195 26.61 10.52 -4.69
C LEU A 195 26.24 10.12 -3.27
N GLU A 196 25.14 10.67 -2.73
CA GLU A 196 24.64 10.30 -1.41
C GLU A 196 24.24 8.83 -1.38
N PHE A 197 23.52 8.38 -2.41
CA PHE A 197 23.12 6.99 -2.53
C PHE A 197 24.32 6.04 -2.64
N ILE A 198 25.30 6.39 -3.48
CA ILE A 198 26.57 5.65 -3.61
C ILE A 198 27.26 5.54 -2.25
N ASN A 199 27.32 6.62 -1.48
CA ASN A 199 27.95 6.62 -0.16
C ASN A 199 27.22 5.70 0.83
N HIS A 200 25.88 5.68 0.81
CA HIS A 200 25.13 4.70 1.59
C HIS A 200 25.47 3.27 1.17
N ILE A 201 25.48 2.96 -0.13
CA ILE A 201 25.80 1.61 -0.61
C ILE A 201 27.22 1.18 -0.24
N LYS A 202 28.22 2.09 -0.33
CA LYS A 202 29.62 1.79 0.00
C LYS A 202 29.86 1.63 1.50
N ASP A 203 29.29 2.51 2.32
CA ASP A 203 29.45 2.46 3.76
C ASP A 203 28.24 1.81 4.44
N LYS A 204 28.33 0.51 4.66
CA LYS A 204 27.35 -0.28 5.42
C LYS A 204 27.81 -0.56 6.85
N LYS A 205 28.75 0.22 7.40
CA LYS A 205 29.19 0.05 8.79
C LYS A 205 28.01 0.27 9.73
N ASN A 206 27.96 -0.51 10.82
CA ASN A 206 26.92 -0.42 11.85
C ASN A 206 25.49 -0.36 11.27
N SER A 207 25.21 -1.19 10.26
CA SER A 207 23.96 -1.13 9.51
C SER A 207 23.11 -2.38 9.68
N ILE A 208 21.80 -2.18 9.66
CA ILE A 208 20.80 -3.25 9.65
C ILE A 208 19.80 -3.05 8.51
N VAL A 209 19.17 -4.14 8.09
CA VAL A 209 17.85 -4.11 7.45
C VAL A 209 16.80 -4.37 8.53
N LEU A 210 15.66 -3.68 8.49
CA LEU A 210 14.60 -3.75 9.49
C LEU A 210 13.24 -3.91 8.81
N ASP A 211 12.40 -4.74 9.40
CA ASP A 211 10.98 -4.89 9.04
C ASP A 211 10.14 -5.21 10.29
N PHE A 212 8.88 -4.77 10.30
CA PHE A 212 7.95 -4.94 11.42
C PHE A 212 6.68 -5.65 10.98
N GLU A 213 6.22 -6.60 11.79
CA GLU A 213 4.84 -7.09 11.73
C GLU A 213 4.04 -6.47 12.87
N SER A 214 2.83 -6.00 12.57
CA SER A 214 1.94 -5.41 13.56
C SER A 214 0.50 -5.87 13.35
N VAL A 215 -0.30 -5.72 14.41
CA VAL A 215 -1.74 -5.94 14.33
C VAL A 215 -2.49 -4.69 14.75
N ILE A 216 -3.50 -4.34 13.98
CA ILE A 216 -4.49 -3.34 14.36
C ILE A 216 -5.63 -4.08 15.03
N ASN A 217 -6.08 -3.61 16.18
CA ASN A 217 -7.12 -4.29 16.93
C ASN A 217 -8.44 -4.26 16.15
N ILE A 218 -8.89 -5.44 15.68
CA ILE A 218 -10.12 -5.56 14.89
C ILE A 218 -11.37 -5.26 15.75
N GLU A 219 -11.32 -5.52 17.06
CA GLU A 219 -12.43 -5.27 17.99
C GLU A 219 -12.74 -3.77 18.13
N GLU A 220 -11.78 -2.87 17.86
CA GLU A 220 -11.96 -1.42 17.92
C GLU A 220 -12.89 -0.88 16.83
N ARG A 221 -13.19 -1.69 15.81
CA ARG A 221 -13.93 -1.22 14.64
C ARG A 221 -15.44 -1.45 14.70
N THR A 222 -15.97 -2.20 15.66
CA THR A 222 -17.38 -2.66 15.65
C THR A 222 -18.40 -1.74 16.32
N SER A 223 -17.99 -0.69 17.04
CA SER A 223 -18.94 0.16 17.77
C SER A 223 -19.34 1.42 17.00
N TYR A 224 -20.57 1.47 16.49
CA TYR A 224 -21.14 2.64 15.81
C TYR A 224 -21.64 3.73 16.77
N PHE A 225 -21.86 3.38 18.05
CA PHE A 225 -22.61 4.22 19.00
C PHE A 225 -21.83 4.56 20.28
N ASN A 226 -20.59 4.11 20.41
CA ASN A 226 -19.74 4.45 21.55
C ASN A 226 -18.68 5.48 21.17
N ASP A 227 -18.45 6.45 22.07
CA ASP A 227 -17.41 7.48 21.96
C ASP A 227 -16.08 7.02 22.58
N SER A 228 -15.92 5.73 22.89
CA SER A 228 -14.65 5.20 23.35
C SER A 228 -13.65 5.26 22.20
N VAL A 229 -13.03 6.43 22.03
CA VAL A 229 -11.80 6.63 21.26
C VAL A 229 -10.74 5.89 22.05
N ARG A 230 -10.49 4.64 21.67
CA ARG A 230 -9.26 3.96 22.04
C ARG A 230 -8.34 4.21 20.87
N ASP A 231 -7.18 4.80 21.14
CA ASP A 231 -6.20 5.08 20.10
C ASP A 231 -5.97 3.81 19.29
N GLU A 232 -6.15 3.89 17.96
CA GLU A 232 -5.86 2.81 17.01
C GLU A 232 -4.34 2.60 16.95
N ILE A 233 -3.78 2.16 18.07
CA ILE A 233 -2.35 1.94 18.24
C ILE A 233 -2.03 0.59 17.60
N PRO A 234 -1.24 0.55 16.51
CA PRO A 234 -0.78 -0.71 15.97
C PRO A 234 0.10 -1.39 17.01
N LYS A 235 -0.22 -2.63 17.36
CA LYS A 235 0.59 -3.43 18.28
C LYS A 235 1.64 -4.18 17.49
N ILE A 236 2.90 -3.84 17.68
CA ILE A 236 4.05 -4.53 17.08
C ILE A 236 4.10 -5.94 17.67
N CYS A 237 4.05 -6.96 16.81
CA CYS A 237 4.08 -8.35 17.21
C CYS A 237 5.39 -9.05 16.84
N ILE A 238 6.07 -8.62 15.78
CA ILE A 238 7.38 -9.14 15.37
C ILE A 238 8.27 -7.97 14.93
N ILE A 239 9.50 -7.93 15.43
CA ILE A 239 10.57 -7.07 14.91
C ILE A 239 11.61 -7.97 14.24
N GLY A 240 11.78 -7.86 12.94
CA GLY A 240 12.78 -8.58 12.17
C GLY A 240 13.94 -7.67 11.79
N CYS A 241 15.17 -8.14 11.97
CA CYS A 241 16.32 -7.41 11.45
C CYS A 241 17.45 -8.32 10.97
N ILE A 242 18.19 -7.87 9.96
CA ILE A 242 19.43 -8.49 9.50
C ILE A 242 20.58 -7.54 9.77
N ASN A 243 21.58 -7.98 10.53
CA ASN A 243 22.83 -7.24 10.65
C ASN A 243 23.69 -7.44 9.40
N LEU A 244 23.96 -6.36 8.67
CA LEU A 244 24.71 -6.42 7.40
C LEU A 244 26.18 -6.82 7.58
N LYS A 245 26.74 -6.73 8.79
CA LYS A 245 28.13 -7.17 9.06
C LYS A 245 28.31 -8.69 8.92
N ASN A 246 27.31 -9.46 9.31
CA ASN A 246 27.39 -10.93 9.36
C ASN A 246 26.22 -11.64 8.66
N ASN A 247 25.28 -10.89 8.08
CA ASN A 247 24.08 -11.37 7.42
C ASN A 247 23.22 -12.31 8.30
N ILE A 248 23.25 -12.10 9.63
CA ILE A 248 22.45 -12.89 10.57
C ILE A 248 21.10 -12.20 10.80
N PHE A 249 20.02 -12.94 10.51
CA PHE A 249 18.67 -12.55 10.88
C PHE A 249 18.39 -12.79 12.37
N LYS A 250 17.69 -11.84 12.99
CA LYS A 250 17.11 -11.98 14.33
C LYS A 250 15.70 -11.43 14.34
N ASP A 251 14.81 -12.22 14.93
CA ASP A 251 13.43 -11.86 15.20
C ASP A 251 13.19 -11.65 16.70
N PHE A 252 12.33 -10.70 17.03
CA PHE A 252 11.80 -10.46 18.37
C PHE A 252 10.28 -10.54 18.31
N THR A 253 9.74 -11.71 18.67
CA THR A 253 8.30 -12.00 18.62
C THR A 253 7.68 -11.95 20.02
N ILE A 254 6.55 -11.27 20.16
CA ILE A 254 5.75 -11.25 21.39
C ILE A 254 5.35 -12.66 21.84
N ARG A 255 5.20 -12.89 23.13
CA ARG A 255 4.62 -14.16 23.61
C ARG A 255 3.10 -14.13 23.55
N TYR A 256 2.52 -12.98 23.87
CA TYR A 256 1.09 -12.69 23.91
C TYR A 256 0.86 -11.27 23.38
N LEU A 257 -0.30 -11.02 22.78
CA LEU A 257 -0.66 -9.72 22.22
C LEU A 257 -1.10 -8.71 23.29
N THR A 258 -0.12 -8.26 24.07
CA THR A 258 -0.27 -7.26 25.14
C THR A 258 0.78 -6.16 24.99
N LEU A 259 0.48 -4.95 25.48
CA LEU A 259 1.43 -3.82 25.46
C LEU A 259 2.69 -4.08 26.30
N ASP A 260 2.57 -4.87 27.36
CA ASP A 260 3.70 -5.28 28.20
C ASP A 260 4.66 -6.23 27.44
N GLU A 261 4.14 -7.14 26.64
CA GLU A 261 4.97 -7.99 25.78
C GLU A 261 5.57 -7.22 24.60
N GLU A 262 4.84 -6.26 24.03
CA GLU A 262 5.37 -5.32 23.03
C GLU A 262 6.56 -4.53 23.58
N GLU A 263 6.42 -3.90 24.75
CA GLU A 263 7.52 -3.16 25.39
C GLU A 263 8.75 -4.05 25.64
N LYS A 264 8.53 -5.29 26.09
CA LYS A 264 9.61 -6.26 26.33
C LYS A 264 10.38 -6.58 25.06
N ILE A 265 9.71 -6.87 23.95
CA ILE A 265 10.41 -7.21 22.70
C ILE A 265 11.16 -6.00 22.15
N ILE A 266 10.61 -4.79 22.27
CA ILE A 266 11.28 -3.54 21.88
C ILE A 266 12.54 -3.37 22.72
N LYS A 267 12.45 -3.50 24.05
CA LYS A 267 13.59 -3.39 24.96
C LYS A 267 14.68 -4.41 24.61
N TYR A 268 14.31 -5.66 24.36
CA TYR A 268 15.27 -6.70 23.97
C TYR A 268 15.92 -6.42 22.62
N TRP A 269 15.16 -5.92 21.65
CA TRP A 269 15.68 -5.50 20.36
C TRP A 269 16.68 -4.35 20.50
N LEU A 270 16.35 -3.27 21.22
CA LEU A 270 17.25 -2.14 21.46
C LEU A 270 18.55 -2.56 22.17
N GLN A 271 18.45 -3.43 23.18
CA GLN A 271 19.62 -3.99 23.87
C GLN A 271 20.48 -4.85 22.94
N TYR A 272 19.85 -5.66 22.07
CA TYR A 272 20.54 -6.44 21.06
C TYR A 272 21.31 -5.55 20.09
N LEU A 273 20.67 -4.49 19.57
CA LEU A 273 21.29 -3.54 18.66
C LEU A 273 22.53 -2.88 19.27
N LYS A 274 22.44 -2.40 20.51
CA LYS A 274 23.57 -1.77 21.20
C LYS A 274 24.76 -2.70 21.37
N ARG A 275 24.48 -3.97 21.71
CA ARG A 275 25.51 -4.98 21.90
C ARG A 275 26.17 -5.41 20.59
N VAL A 276 25.40 -5.53 19.51
CA VAL A 276 25.85 -6.21 18.28
C VAL A 276 26.22 -5.24 17.16
N VAL A 277 25.66 -4.04 17.17
CA VAL A 277 25.82 -3.01 16.13
C VAL A 277 26.48 -1.76 16.69
N GLY A 278 25.96 -1.22 17.80
CA GLY A 278 26.46 0.00 18.44
C GLY A 278 25.35 1.02 18.72
N ASN A 279 25.71 2.28 18.92
CA ASN A 279 24.76 3.34 19.24
C ASN A 279 24.33 4.20 18.05
N ASP A 280 25.14 4.28 16.99
CA ASP A 280 24.80 4.96 15.75
C ASP A 280 24.56 3.92 14.67
N ILE A 281 23.30 3.76 14.29
CA ILE A 281 22.82 2.64 13.47
C ILE A 281 22.17 3.17 12.20
N LYS A 282 22.61 2.64 11.06
CA LYS A 282 21.99 2.91 9.76
C LYS A 282 20.95 1.83 9.46
N ILE A 283 19.71 2.23 9.20
CA ILE A 283 18.59 1.33 8.91
C ILE A 283 18.26 1.42 7.43
N TYR A 284 18.41 0.30 6.72
CA TYR A 284 17.92 0.13 5.36
C TYR A 284 16.50 -0.42 5.40
N HIS A 285 15.61 0.23 4.67
CA HIS A 285 14.19 -0.12 4.64
C HIS A 285 13.55 0.30 3.31
N TRP A 286 12.27 -0.03 3.13
CA TRP A 286 11.54 0.25 1.89
C TRP A 286 10.24 1.00 2.19
N SER A 287 10.18 2.29 1.85
CA SER A 287 9.05 3.19 2.17
C SER A 287 9.01 3.63 3.63
N SER A 288 7.99 4.38 4.04
CA SER A 288 7.98 5.11 5.31
C SER A 288 7.61 4.29 6.56
N ALA A 289 7.21 3.03 6.43
CA ALA A 289 6.55 2.28 7.52
C ALA A 289 7.46 2.14 8.75
N GLU A 290 8.72 1.76 8.57
CA GLU A 290 9.67 1.53 9.67
C GLU A 290 9.90 2.81 10.49
N ARG A 291 9.97 3.96 9.81
CA ARG A 291 10.11 5.25 10.49
C ARG A 291 8.89 5.56 11.36
N VAL A 292 7.69 5.30 10.84
CA VAL A 292 6.43 5.48 11.60
C VAL A 292 6.43 4.60 12.84
N TYR A 293 6.85 3.34 12.74
CA TYR A 293 6.94 2.45 13.91
C TYR A 293 7.98 2.93 14.92
N ILE A 294 9.16 3.39 14.49
CA ILE A 294 10.18 3.90 15.42
C ILE A 294 9.70 5.16 16.15
N ASP A 295 9.03 6.08 15.44
CA ASP A 295 8.46 7.29 16.05
C ASP A 295 7.32 6.92 17.03
N TYR A 296 6.49 5.94 16.68
CA TYR A 296 5.50 5.35 17.58
C TYR A 296 6.16 4.79 18.85
N MET A 297 7.20 3.96 18.72
CA MET A 297 7.91 3.37 19.86
C MET A 297 8.48 4.44 20.79
N ARG A 298 9.09 5.49 20.23
CA ARG A 298 9.61 6.64 21.00
C ARG A 298 8.51 7.38 21.76
N SER A 299 7.33 7.53 21.16
CA SER A 299 6.19 8.18 21.83
C SER A 299 5.56 7.32 22.94
N GLN A 300 5.43 6.01 22.72
CA GLN A 300 4.76 5.10 23.65
C GLN A 300 5.67 4.67 24.80
N TYR A 301 6.96 4.47 24.50
CA TYR A 301 7.95 3.97 25.45
C TYR A 301 9.16 4.92 25.52
N PRO A 302 8.97 6.19 25.95
CA PRO A 302 10.03 7.20 25.96
C PRO A 302 11.14 6.92 26.97
N HIS A 303 10.89 6.07 27.98
CA HIS A 303 11.87 5.65 28.98
C HIS A 303 12.86 4.59 28.48
N LEU A 304 12.63 4.01 27.30
CA LEU A 304 13.58 3.08 26.69
C LEU A 304 14.74 3.84 26.07
N ASP A 305 15.91 3.20 26.07
CA ASP A 305 17.16 3.82 25.63
C ASP A 305 17.41 3.51 24.14
N TYR A 306 17.01 4.43 23.26
CA TYR A 306 17.07 4.29 21.81
C TYR A 306 18.47 4.65 21.23
N PRO A 307 19.01 3.84 20.30
CA PRO A 307 20.13 4.26 19.46
C PRO A 307 19.77 5.47 18.57
N ASN A 308 20.81 6.12 18.06
CA ASN A 308 20.70 7.10 16.99
C ASN A 308 20.47 6.35 15.67
N PHE A 309 19.32 6.57 15.04
CA PHE A 309 18.95 5.92 13.79
C PHE A 309 19.12 6.86 12.60
N THR A 310 19.87 6.41 11.59
CA THR A 310 19.91 7.03 10.26
C THR A 310 19.13 6.15 9.29
N PHE A 311 18.03 6.67 8.75
CA PHE A 311 17.17 5.92 7.84
C PHE A 311 17.65 6.07 6.38
N VAL A 312 17.75 4.95 5.68
CA VAL A 312 18.06 4.88 4.25
C VAL A 312 16.88 4.22 3.54
N ASP A 313 15.98 5.07 3.03
CA ASP A 313 14.80 4.63 2.28
C ASP A 313 15.20 4.29 0.84
N LEU A 314 15.34 2.99 0.56
CA LEU A 314 15.71 2.50 -0.76
C LEU A 314 14.66 2.85 -1.81
N LEU A 315 13.37 2.93 -1.46
CA LEU A 315 12.32 3.30 -2.39
C LEU A 315 12.50 4.74 -2.90
N SER A 316 12.85 5.66 -1.99
CA SER A 316 13.12 7.05 -2.34
C SER A 316 14.32 7.16 -3.27
N TYR A 317 15.41 6.44 -2.98
CA TYR A 317 16.58 6.41 -3.87
C TYR A 317 16.30 5.78 -5.25
N PHE A 318 15.49 4.72 -5.31
CA PHE A 318 15.04 4.12 -6.57
C PHE A 318 14.28 5.13 -7.44
N LYS A 319 13.50 6.02 -6.85
CA LYS A 319 12.77 7.07 -7.57
C LYS A 319 13.67 8.23 -7.98
N MET A 320 14.59 8.67 -7.11
CA MET A 320 15.50 9.78 -7.40
C MET A 320 16.52 9.44 -8.49
N GLU A 321 17.03 8.20 -8.53
CA GLU A 321 17.98 7.70 -9.55
C GLU A 321 17.29 7.20 -10.85
N PRO A 322 15.97 7.38 -10.98
CA PRO A 322 15.01 6.44 -11.60
C PRO A 322 15.58 5.06 -11.98
N ILE A 323 15.75 4.20 -10.97
CA ILE A 323 16.00 2.77 -11.19
C ILE A 323 14.72 2.13 -11.73
N THR A 324 14.82 1.52 -12.90
CA THR A 324 13.72 0.92 -13.66
C THR A 324 14.14 -0.45 -14.15
N ILE A 325 13.21 -1.40 -14.10
CA ILE A 325 13.44 -2.81 -14.39
C ILE A 325 12.49 -3.20 -15.53
N GLN A 326 13.00 -3.96 -16.49
CA GLN A 326 12.19 -4.43 -17.61
C GLN A 326 11.04 -5.32 -17.10
N GLY A 327 9.82 -5.07 -17.56
CA GLY A 327 8.60 -5.75 -17.11
C GLY A 327 8.01 -5.19 -15.81
N CYS A 328 8.61 -4.17 -15.20
CA CYS A 328 8.15 -3.55 -13.96
C CYS A 328 7.53 -2.17 -14.25
N PHE A 329 6.31 -1.93 -13.76
CA PHE A 329 5.59 -0.67 -13.94
C PHE A 329 5.25 0.04 -12.63
N GLY A 330 5.66 -0.51 -11.49
CA GLY A 330 5.53 0.08 -10.17
C GLY A 330 6.80 -0.04 -9.32
N TYR A 331 6.73 0.51 -8.12
CA TYR A 331 7.81 0.48 -7.11
C TYR A 331 7.39 -0.24 -5.83
N GLY A 332 6.35 -1.09 -5.89
CA GLY A 332 6.04 -1.97 -4.78
C GLY A 332 7.14 -3.00 -4.60
N LEU A 333 7.57 -3.26 -3.35
CA LEU A 333 8.70 -4.16 -3.08
C LEU A 333 8.51 -5.54 -3.74
N LYS A 334 7.32 -6.14 -3.60
CA LYS A 334 6.99 -7.43 -4.24
C LYS A 334 7.10 -7.39 -5.76
N GLU A 335 6.72 -6.29 -6.40
CA GLU A 335 6.79 -6.14 -7.86
C GLU A 335 8.24 -6.01 -8.34
N ILE A 336 9.02 -5.16 -7.68
CA ILE A 336 10.46 -4.97 -7.93
C ILE A 336 11.20 -6.29 -7.77
N VAL A 337 11.05 -6.94 -6.61
CA VAL A 337 11.74 -8.22 -6.31
C VAL A 337 11.33 -9.31 -7.30
N LYS A 338 10.05 -9.41 -7.67
CA LYS A 338 9.61 -10.38 -8.68
C LYS A 338 10.35 -10.19 -10.00
N MET A 339 10.45 -8.96 -10.49
CA MET A 339 11.13 -8.69 -11.76
C MET A 339 12.65 -8.83 -11.65
N LEU A 340 13.26 -8.38 -10.56
CA LEU A 340 14.70 -8.59 -10.32
C LEU A 340 15.04 -10.09 -10.28
N TYR A 341 14.22 -10.89 -9.60
CA TYR A 341 14.41 -12.34 -9.53
C TYR A 341 14.24 -13.00 -10.90
N ASN A 342 13.20 -12.64 -11.65
CA ASN A 342 12.97 -13.17 -13.00
C ASN A 342 14.12 -12.85 -13.97
N HIS A 343 14.80 -11.73 -13.75
CA HIS A 343 15.98 -11.31 -14.52
C HIS A 343 17.31 -11.86 -13.98
N GLU A 344 17.26 -12.66 -12.92
CA GLU A 344 18.40 -13.26 -12.22
C GLU A 344 19.35 -12.22 -11.62
N LEU A 345 18.84 -11.04 -11.28
CA LEU A 345 19.60 -9.94 -10.65
C LEU A 345 19.67 -10.07 -9.13
N ILE A 346 18.76 -10.85 -8.54
CA ILE A 346 18.74 -11.21 -7.12
C ILE A 346 18.44 -12.70 -6.96
N LYS A 347 18.73 -13.26 -5.78
CA LYS A 347 18.69 -14.71 -5.55
C LYS A 347 17.39 -15.19 -4.91
N ASN A 348 16.72 -14.31 -4.16
CA ASN A 348 15.58 -14.69 -3.33
C ASN A 348 14.30 -13.96 -3.75
N LYS A 349 13.17 -14.65 -3.56
CA LYS A 349 11.80 -14.13 -3.63
C LYS A 349 10.94 -14.92 -2.64
N TRP A 350 9.78 -14.38 -2.25
CA TRP A 350 8.82 -15.14 -1.46
C TRP A 350 8.39 -16.41 -2.18
N ILE A 351 8.26 -17.50 -1.42
CA ILE A 351 7.76 -18.80 -1.92
C ILE A 351 6.22 -18.79 -1.94
N ASP A 352 5.61 -18.11 -0.96
CA ASP A 352 4.17 -18.05 -0.74
C ASP A 352 3.63 -16.62 -0.92
N ASP A 353 2.39 -16.51 -1.43
CA ASP A 353 1.62 -15.26 -1.49
C ASP A 353 0.94 -14.95 -0.15
N THR A 354 1.71 -14.91 0.94
CA THR A 354 1.17 -14.53 2.25
C THR A 354 0.66 -13.08 2.19
N ASP A 355 -0.62 -12.91 2.50
CA ASP A 355 -1.29 -11.61 2.61
C ASP A 355 -1.15 -11.06 4.03
N GLY A 356 -0.80 -9.78 4.16
CA GLY A 356 -0.55 -9.13 5.46
C GLY A 356 -1.80 -9.13 6.35
N LEU A 357 -3.00 -9.05 5.78
CA LEU A 357 -4.25 -9.15 6.53
C LEU A 357 -4.46 -10.57 7.10
N GLY A 358 -4.15 -11.60 6.31
CA GLY A 358 -4.19 -12.99 6.75
C GLY A 358 -3.24 -13.24 7.92
N ALA A 359 -1.99 -12.78 7.79
CA ALA A 359 -0.99 -12.85 8.86
C ALA A 359 -1.49 -12.15 10.14
N MET A 360 -2.10 -10.97 10.02
CA MET A 360 -2.67 -10.24 11.16
C MET A 360 -3.76 -11.03 11.90
N ILE A 361 -4.70 -11.62 11.17
CA ILE A 361 -5.79 -12.43 11.73
C ILE A 361 -5.23 -13.67 12.43
N GLU A 362 -4.24 -14.33 11.82
CA GLU A 362 -3.56 -15.48 12.40
C GLU A 362 -2.87 -15.13 13.73
N VAL A 363 -2.14 -14.00 13.80
CA VAL A 363 -1.52 -13.53 15.05
C VAL A 363 -2.57 -13.32 16.15
N ILE A 364 -3.69 -12.67 15.84
CA ILE A 364 -4.76 -12.41 16.81
C ILE A 364 -5.35 -13.72 17.34
N GLN A 365 -5.69 -14.65 16.44
CA GLN A 365 -6.27 -15.94 16.82
C GLN A 365 -5.30 -16.77 17.66
N LYS A 366 -4.05 -16.93 17.19
CA LYS A 366 -3.05 -17.74 17.89
C LYS A 366 -2.62 -17.10 19.21
N SER A 367 -2.69 -15.78 19.35
CA SER A 367 -2.47 -15.12 20.64
C SER A 367 -3.57 -15.47 21.65
N LYS A 368 -4.84 -15.55 21.23
CA LYS A 368 -5.94 -15.98 22.13
C LYS A 368 -5.71 -17.43 22.57
N ASP A 369 -5.36 -18.32 21.64
CA ASP A 369 -5.04 -19.72 21.95
C ASP A 369 -3.81 -19.87 22.86
N ALA A 370 -2.76 -19.09 22.62
CA ALA A 370 -1.53 -19.04 23.41
C ALA A 370 -1.81 -18.69 24.87
N LEU A 371 -2.70 -17.71 25.12
CA LEU A 371 -3.10 -17.31 26.46
C LEU A 371 -3.86 -18.43 27.17
N THR A 372 -4.82 -19.07 26.50
CA THR A 372 -5.59 -20.20 27.05
C THR A 372 -4.70 -21.39 27.39
N LYS A 373 -3.76 -21.73 26.50
CA LYS A 373 -2.87 -22.89 26.66
C LYS A 373 -1.59 -22.59 27.45
N LYS A 374 -1.35 -21.33 27.83
CA LYS A 374 -0.13 -20.85 28.51
C LYS A 374 1.17 -21.24 27.78
N ILE A 375 1.16 -21.19 26.44
CA ILE A 375 2.33 -21.45 25.60
C ILE A 375 2.68 -20.22 24.74
N PRO A 376 3.96 -19.94 24.45
CA PRO A 376 4.32 -18.81 23.58
C PRO A 376 3.80 -18.96 22.15
N ILE A 377 3.40 -17.85 21.53
CA ILE A 377 2.83 -17.84 20.16
C ILE A 377 3.81 -18.40 19.09
N LYS A 378 5.13 -18.29 19.31
CA LYS A 378 6.18 -18.83 18.41
C LYS A 378 6.16 -20.37 18.30
N ARG A 379 5.41 -21.08 19.16
CA ARG A 379 5.23 -22.54 19.05
C ARG A 379 4.28 -22.94 17.92
N TYR A 380 3.41 -22.04 17.47
CA TYR A 380 2.48 -22.32 16.38
C TYR A 380 3.18 -22.27 15.02
N THR A 381 2.83 -23.20 14.13
CA THR A 381 3.40 -23.31 12.77
C THR A 381 3.09 -22.10 11.91
N GLU A 382 1.92 -21.52 12.08
CA GLU A 382 1.39 -20.34 11.40
C GLU A 382 2.27 -19.12 11.72
N ILE A 383 2.58 -18.91 13.00
CA ILE A 383 3.51 -17.84 13.42
C ILE A 383 4.91 -18.03 12.84
N LYS A 384 5.40 -19.27 12.74
CA LYS A 384 6.70 -19.52 12.10
C LYS A 384 6.70 -19.13 10.62
N LYS A 385 5.58 -19.28 9.92
CA LYS A 385 5.45 -18.79 8.53
C LYS A 385 5.48 -17.27 8.46
N ILE A 386 4.84 -16.58 9.41
CA ILE A 386 4.89 -15.11 9.48
C ILE A 386 6.30 -14.62 9.80
N ILE A 387 7.01 -15.26 10.74
CA ILE A 387 8.43 -14.94 11.02
C ILE A 387 9.29 -15.18 9.77
N TYR A 388 9.04 -16.24 9.01
CA TYR A 388 9.74 -16.49 7.75
C TYR A 388 9.42 -15.42 6.69
N TYR A 389 8.17 -14.97 6.62
CA TYR A 389 7.77 -13.88 5.73
C TYR A 389 8.50 -12.57 6.08
N ASN A 390 8.51 -12.18 7.36
CA ASN A 390 9.27 -11.03 7.86
C ASN A 390 10.80 -11.16 7.64
N TYR A 391 11.34 -12.39 7.77
CA TYR A 391 12.72 -12.67 7.34
C TYR A 391 12.93 -12.40 5.85
N MET A 392 12.00 -12.85 4.99
CA MET A 392 12.08 -12.65 3.55
C MET A 392 11.99 -11.16 3.19
N ASP A 393 11.14 -10.38 3.86
CA ASP A 393 11.04 -8.93 3.70
C ASP A 393 12.38 -8.24 4.00
N CYS A 394 13.12 -8.69 5.03
CA CYS A 394 14.49 -8.24 5.24
C CYS A 394 15.48 -8.79 4.20
N LYS A 395 15.40 -10.07 3.86
CA LYS A 395 16.40 -10.76 3.02
C LYS A 395 16.41 -10.23 1.59
N VAL A 396 15.25 -9.91 1.02
CA VAL A 396 15.18 -9.34 -0.34
C VAL A 396 15.80 -7.94 -0.40
N LEU A 397 15.75 -7.15 0.68
CA LEU A 397 16.44 -5.86 0.74
C LEU A 397 17.96 -6.04 0.82
N VAL A 398 18.45 -7.08 1.49
CA VAL A 398 19.88 -7.44 1.44
C VAL A 398 20.30 -7.80 0.01
N ASP A 399 19.50 -8.61 -0.70
CA ASP A 399 19.80 -8.96 -2.09
C ASP A 399 19.75 -7.74 -3.02
N ILE A 400 18.82 -6.80 -2.81
CA ILE A 400 18.78 -5.53 -3.53
C ILE A 400 20.05 -4.71 -3.24
N LEU A 401 20.50 -4.65 -1.99
CA LEU A 401 21.73 -3.96 -1.61
C LEU A 401 22.99 -4.60 -2.23
N GLU A 402 23.04 -5.93 -2.36
CA GLU A 402 24.10 -6.66 -3.09
C GLU A 402 24.05 -6.33 -4.59
N MET A 403 22.86 -6.28 -5.19
CA MET A 403 22.69 -5.89 -6.59
C MET A 403 23.17 -4.44 -6.83
N LEU A 404 22.80 -3.52 -5.94
CA LEU A 404 23.19 -2.10 -6.04
C LEU A 404 24.70 -1.89 -5.93
N GLU A 405 25.43 -2.73 -5.19
CA GLU A 405 26.91 -2.71 -5.15
C GLU A 405 27.54 -2.96 -6.53
N ASN A 406 26.87 -3.71 -7.41
CA ASN A 406 27.34 -3.93 -8.78
C ASN A 406 27.01 -2.76 -9.72
N MET A 407 26.24 -1.77 -9.25
CA MET A 407 25.81 -0.60 -10.01
C MET A 407 26.55 0.69 -9.60
N ILE A 408 27.50 0.64 -8.66
CA ILE A 408 28.27 1.80 -8.20
C ILE A 408 29.65 1.93 -8.86
#